data_AF-A0A2G1W5Y5-F1
#
_entry.id   AF-A0A2G1W5Y5-F1
#
_cell.length_a   1.000
_cell.length_b   1.000
_cell.length_c   1.000
_cell.angle_alpha   90.00
_cell.angle_beta   90.00
_cell.angle_gamma   90.00
#
_symmetry.space_group_name_H-M   'P 1'
#
loop_
_entity.id
_entity.type
_entity.pdbx_description
1 polymer ?
#
loop_
_entity_poly.entity_id
_entity_poly.type
_entity_poly.pdbx_seq_one_letter_code
_entity_poly.pdbx_strand_id
1 'polypeptide(L)'
;MDMLLNLLAIIAIGAGVIGWLWITVMAFSEGEILWGIGCLIISPISLVYGILNFQELKIPVLMLAIGFVARIGVGAIAFAAT
;
A
#
# COMPACT_ATOMS: atom_id res chain seq x y z
N MET A 1 17.63 17.61 -7.53
CA MET A 1 16.30 17.57 -6.90
C MET A 1 15.47 16.44 -7.50
N ASP A 2 15.39 16.35 -8.82
CA ASP A 2 14.61 15.34 -9.54
C ASP A 2 15.02 13.89 -9.26
N MET A 3 16.33 13.60 -9.19
CA MET A 3 16.82 12.25 -8.88
C MET A 3 16.35 11.75 -7.50
N LEU A 4 16.34 12.64 -6.49
CA LEU A 4 15.89 12.30 -5.14
C LEU A 4 14.38 12.05 -5.12
N LEU A 5 13.59 12.92 -5.78
CA LEU A 5 12.13 12.76 -5.86
C LEU A 5 11.75 11.47 -6.60
N ASN A 6 12.45 11.13 -7.68
CA ASN A 6 12.23 9.87 -8.41
C ASN A 6 12.57 8.65 -7.55
N LEU A 7 13.65 8.69 -6.77
CA LEU A 7 14.01 7.60 -5.87
C LEU A 7 12.97 7.41 -4.76
N LEU A 8 12.54 8.51 -4.13
CA LEU A 8 11.48 8.49 -3.11
C LEU A 8 10.16 7.99 -3.67
N ALA A 9 9.80 8.38 -4.90
CA ALA A 9 8.63 7.86 -5.59
C ALA A 9 8.72 6.34 -5.69
N ILE A 10 9.81 5.79 -6.26
CA ILE A 10 10.00 4.34 -6.45
C ILE A 10 9.90 3.58 -5.13
N ILE A 11 10.55 4.07 -4.06
CA ILE A 11 10.50 3.44 -2.73
C ILE A 11 9.06 3.43 -2.20
N ALA A 12 8.33 4.56 -2.34
CA ALA A 12 6.94 4.66 -1.91
C ALA A 12 6.01 3.74 -2.72
N ILE A 13 6.26 3.59 -4.04
CA ILE A 13 5.57 2.58 -4.86
C ILE A 13 5.83 1.18 -4.31
N GLY A 14 7.10 0.83 -4.11
CA GLY A 14 7.51 -0.48 -3.66
C GLY A 14 6.88 -0.86 -2.32
N ALA A 15 6.98 0.02 -1.32
CA ALA A 15 6.38 -0.20 -0.01
C ALA A 15 4.86 -0.41 -0.10
N GLY A 16 4.17 0.43 -0.89
CA GLY A 16 2.73 0.31 -1.10
C GLY A 16 2.32 -1.02 -1.76
N VAL A 17 3.02 -1.40 -2.82
CA VAL A 17 2.76 -2.66 -3.54
C VAL A 17 3.04 -3.88 -2.67
N ILE A 18 4.14 -3.87 -1.91
CA ILE A 18 4.49 -4.97 -1.01
C ILE A 18 3.43 -5.10 0.09
N GLY A 19 3.02 -4.01 0.73
CA GLY A 19 1.97 -4.03 1.75
C GLY A 19 0.64 -4.55 1.21
N TRP A 20 0.25 -4.10 0.02
CA TRP A 20 -0.97 -4.55 -0.66
C TRP A 20 -0.96 -6.04 -0.99
N LEU A 21 0.10 -6.54 -1.61
CA LEU A 21 0.23 -7.94 -1.96
C LEU A 21 0.29 -8.83 -0.73
N TRP A 22 0.97 -8.38 0.34
CA TRP A 22 1.01 -9.11 1.60
C TRP A 22 -0.39 -9.29 2.18
N ILE A 23 -1.19 -8.22 2.29
CA ILE A 23 -2.58 -8.32 2.75
C ILE A 23 -3.37 -9.30 1.89
N THR A 24 -3.22 -9.20 0.57
CA THR A 24 -3.94 -10.04 -0.39
C THR A 24 -3.58 -11.52 -0.22
N VAL A 25 -2.30 -11.84 -0.08
CA VAL A 25 -1.82 -13.21 0.17
C VAL A 25 -2.32 -13.73 1.51
N MET A 26 -2.33 -12.88 2.56
CA MET A 26 -2.84 -13.30 3.87
C MET A 26 -4.33 -13.65 3.80
N ALA A 27 -5.14 -12.82 3.15
CA ALA A 27 -6.57 -13.09 2.96
C ALA A 27 -6.84 -14.43 2.26
N PHE A 28 -6.07 -14.75 1.22
CA PHE A 28 -6.15 -16.08 0.59
C PHE A 28 -5.65 -17.20 1.50
N SER A 29 -4.62 -16.95 2.31
CA SER A 29 -4.03 -17.95 3.20
C SER A 29 -4.93 -18.33 4.37
N GLU A 30 -5.80 -17.42 4.81
CA GLU A 30 -6.82 -17.67 5.85
C GLU A 30 -8.09 -18.34 5.30
N GLY A 31 -8.14 -18.61 3.99
CA GLY A 31 -9.31 -19.20 3.34
C GLY A 31 -10.42 -18.20 2.99
N GLU A 32 -10.18 -16.89 3.21
CA GLU A 32 -11.12 -15.82 2.90
C GLU A 32 -11.04 -15.41 1.42
N ILE A 33 -11.38 -16.33 0.52
CA ILE A 33 -11.22 -16.19 -0.94
C ILE A 33 -11.90 -14.92 -1.48
N LEU A 34 -13.09 -14.58 -0.98
CA LEU A 34 -13.83 -13.39 -1.44
C LEU A 34 -13.07 -12.10 -1.12
N TRP A 35 -12.46 -12.03 0.07
CA TRP A 35 -11.61 -10.92 0.48
C TRP A 35 -10.30 -10.91 -0.28
N GLY A 36 -9.67 -12.07 -0.50
CA GLY A 36 -8.48 -12.17 -1.35
C GLY A 36 -8.72 -11.61 -2.76
N ILE A 37 -9.82 -12.00 -3.41
CA ILE A 37 -10.21 -11.48 -4.73
C ILE A 37 -10.53 -9.98 -4.65
N GLY A 38 -11.27 -9.56 -3.62
CA GLY A 38 -11.61 -8.15 -3.39
C GLY A 38 -10.36 -7.28 -3.25
N CYS A 39 -9.38 -7.72 -2.45
CA CYS A 39 -8.09 -7.08 -2.29
C CYS A 39 -7.31 -7.04 -3.62
N LEU A 40 -7.32 -8.11 -4.41
CA LEU A 40 -6.60 -8.21 -5.68
C LEU A 40 -7.15 -7.29 -6.78
N ILE A 41 -8.48 -7.14 -6.86
CA ILE A 41 -9.11 -6.32 -7.90
C ILE A 41 -9.22 -4.86 -7.46
N ILE A 42 -9.57 -4.63 -6.19
CA ILE A 42 -9.88 -3.31 -5.66
C ILE A 42 -8.88 -3.02 -4.54
N SER A 43 -7.78 -2.37 -4.88
CA SER A 43 -6.72 -2.02 -3.92
C SER A 43 -7.25 -1.35 -2.63
N PRO A 44 -8.26 -0.44 -2.65
CA PRO A 44 -8.84 0.10 -1.41
C PRO A 44 -9.44 -0.95 -0.45
N ILE A 45 -9.95 -2.09 -0.95
CA ILE A 45 -10.52 -3.15 -0.11
C ILE A 45 -9.45 -3.79 0.77
N SER A 46 -8.20 -3.83 0.31
CA SER A 46 -7.09 -4.37 1.11
C SER A 46 -6.82 -3.56 2.38
N LEU A 47 -7.02 -2.24 2.35
CA LEU A 47 -6.96 -1.41 3.55
C LEU A 47 -8.09 -1.77 4.53
N VAL A 48 -9.31 -1.98 4.02
CA VAL A 48 -10.45 -2.36 4.86
C VAL A 48 -10.20 -3.71 5.53
N TYR A 49 -9.82 -4.73 4.76
CA TYR A 49 -9.48 -6.05 5.29
C TYR A 49 -8.34 -5.98 6.32
N GLY A 50 -7.27 -5.26 5.98
CA GLY A 50 -6.12 -5.09 6.87
C GLY A 50 -6.46 -4.38 8.17
N ILE A 51 -7.40 -3.42 8.16
CA ILE A 51 -7.88 -2.75 9.38
C ILE A 51 -8.77 -3.69 10.21
N LEU A 52 -9.62 -4.50 9.58
CA LEU A 52 -10.44 -5.50 10.28
C LEU A 52 -9.56 -6.54 10.98
N ASN A 53 -8.49 -6.98 10.31
CA ASN A 53 -7.52 -7.96 10.82
C ASN A 53 -6.22 -7.28 11.30
N PHE A 54 -6.34 -6.08 11.90
CA PHE A 54 -5.17 -5.25 12.20
C PHE A 54 -4.19 -5.92 13.15
N GLN A 55 -4.61 -6.78 14.08
CA GLN A 55 -3.67 -7.40 15.02
C GLN A 55 -2.56 -8.19 14.31
N GLU A 56 -2.89 -8.85 13.21
CA GLU A 56 -1.98 -9.69 12.44
C GLU A 56 -1.38 -8.93 11.25
N LEU A 57 -2.11 -7.95 10.70
CA LEU A 57 -1.73 -7.20 9.50
C LEU A 57 -1.16 -5.80 9.76
N LYS A 58 -0.73 -5.46 10.99
CA LYS A 58 -0.18 -4.13 11.31
C LYS A 58 0.91 -3.70 10.35
N ILE A 59 1.89 -4.56 10.13
CA ILE A 59 3.06 -4.27 9.28
C ILE A 59 2.61 -3.98 7.85
N PRO A 60 1.91 -4.89 7.16
CA PRO A 60 1.54 -4.65 5.78
C PRO A 60 0.50 -3.51 5.61
N VAL A 61 -0.38 -3.28 6.59
CA VAL A 61 -1.26 -2.10 6.61
C VAL A 61 -0.47 -0.81 6.69
N LEU A 62 0.52 -0.73 7.58
CA LEU A 62 1.37 0.45 7.71
C LEU A 62 2.21 0.67 6.45
N MET A 63 2.76 -0.40 5.84
CA MET A 63 3.50 -0.30 4.58
C MET A 63 2.62 0.25 3.45
N LEU A 64 1.38 -0.25 3.34
CA LEU A 64 0.41 0.23 2.36
C LEU A 64 0.04 1.70 2.59
N ALA A 65 -0.30 2.06 3.83
CA ALA A 65 -0.69 3.42 4.21
C ALA A 65 0.44 4.43 4.03
N ILE A 66 1.65 4.11 4.52
CA ILE A 66 2.83 4.96 4.38
C ILE A 66 3.21 5.10 2.91
N GLY A 67 3.20 4.01 2.14
CA GLY A 67 3.46 4.05 0.70
C GLY A 67 2.48 4.97 -0.02
N PHE A 68 1.18 4.92 0.32
CA PHE A 68 0.17 5.80 -0.25
C PHE A 68 0.40 7.27 0.12
N VAL A 69 0.55 7.58 1.42
CA VAL A 69 0.78 8.95 1.91
C VAL A 69 2.07 9.54 1.33
N ALA A 70 3.15 8.76 1.27
CA ALA A 70 4.41 9.19 0.71
C ALA A 70 4.30 9.53 -0.79
N ARG A 71 3.52 8.78 -1.57
CA ARG A 71 3.29 9.09 -2.99
C ARG A 71 2.56 10.42 -3.18
N ILE A 72 1.55 10.70 -2.36
CA ILE A 72 0.85 11.99 -2.38
C ILE A 72 1.82 13.11 -2.01
N GLY A 73 2.62 12.93 -0.96
CA GLY A 73 3.63 13.92 -0.54
C GLY A 73 4.68 14.21 -1.61
N VAL A 74 5.25 13.16 -2.22
CA VAL A 74 6.23 13.31 -3.32
C VAL A 74 5.60 14.02 -4.52
N GLY A 75 4.36 13.68 -4.88
CA GLY A 75 3.64 14.35 -5.97
C GLY A 75 3.36 15.82 -5.69
N ALA A 76 2.97 16.17 -4.46
CA ALA A 76 2.74 17.55 -4.05
C ALA A 76 4.04 18.38 -4.07
N ILE A 77 5.15 17.82 -3.60
CA ILE A 77 6.46 18.49 -3.64
C ILE A 77 6.92 18.68 -5.09
N ALA A 78 6.76 17.67 -5.94
CA ALA A 78 7.11 17.76 -7.36
C ALA A 78 6.29 18.86 -8.08
N PHE A 79 4.98 18.94 -7.81
CA PHE A 79 4.11 20.00 -8.36
C PHE A 79 4.47 21.40 -7.86
N ALA A 80 4.89 21.53 -6.59
CA ALA A 80 5.33 22.82 -6.06
C ALA A 80 6.71 23.26 -6.58
N ALA A 81 7.49 22.34 -7.16
CA ALA A 81 8.83 22.60 -7.67
C ALA A 81 8.88 22.87 -9.19
N THR A 82 7.76 22.69 -9.91
CA THR A 82 7.58 23.10 -11.32
C THR A 82 7.10 24.53 -11.42
#